data_AF-A0A7Z7PNX1-F1
#
_entry.id   AF-A0A7Z7PNX1-F1
#
_cell.length_a   1.000
_cell.length_b   1.000
_cell.length_c   1.000
_cell.angle_alpha   90.00
_cell.angle_beta   90.00
_cell.angle_gamma   90.00
#
_symmetry.space_group_name_H-M   'P 1'
#
loop_
_entity.id
_entity.type
_entity.pdbx_description
1 polymer ?
#
loop_
_entity_poly.entity_id
_entity_poly.type
_entity_poly.pdbx_seq_one_letter_code
_entity_poly.pdbx_strand_id
1 'polypeptide(L)'
;MRKISILFILSLAVFLFSSDNYFTQESVEHFKNLLEDQGFTVQEGSLYLFNPADLFGNYILPSCFCNNADSPYAVYLIPEGPGQVSPNKYPWTYKLKENEAIIYLGWTPPPLVYFSYQTFIAGRFYNDAFHRIFGNLGDTINISTINTGESIKEETKGTKFNAPTIIISTPDRNTDAVLRAEIARAGFDVGIVNTEVLPSALLRLGLERDDDELTFLFRAAFFENEADREFYTSDPPLVGYKEILVKPPYQSNFRGWVFRVTPPEDLKSDPFPIPPLRIRATGDTSELELAKTMDRLREAILKEYEGLQFSELKSYRWFEESYHGIQTITDVFGETRDTVYFRTDTFELSESGEDFVIVYGPIHSLTGKSIYSSFILYTGDIVKDLLPLQSRIMLGFLSVNSQMSEESKLGLKGSAKQFLPDDPNADLFYVWKIARTNPDNEDYCVIVPEPNYERITYNELFVAFRAYINPKLAVSAAYEEILMDKVIYFSQEK
;
A
#
# COMPACT_ATOMS: atom_id res chain seq x y z
N MET A 1 -18.01 55.49 -30.81
CA MET A 1 -18.10 56.01 -29.42
C MET A 1 -18.45 54.85 -28.52
N ARG A 2 -17.60 54.58 -27.52
CA ARG A 2 -17.77 53.82 -26.26
C ARG A 2 -18.63 52.54 -26.25
N LYS A 3 -18.29 51.44 -25.59
CA LYS A 3 -17.08 50.82 -25.00
C LYS A 3 -17.67 49.60 -24.28
N ILE A 4 -17.13 48.40 -24.53
CA ILE A 4 -16.90 47.32 -23.55
C ILE A 4 -18.12 46.77 -22.77
N SER A 5 -18.43 45.50 -22.99
CA SER A 5 -18.93 44.62 -21.92
C SER A 5 -18.22 43.27 -22.06
N ILE A 6 -17.12 43.17 -21.34
CA ILE A 6 -16.26 41.99 -21.14
C ILE A 6 -16.55 41.48 -19.71
N LEU A 7 -16.66 40.16 -19.58
CA LEU A 7 -16.47 39.30 -18.39
C LEU A 7 -17.13 39.72 -17.06
N PHE A 8 -18.02 38.85 -16.57
CA PHE A 8 -18.03 38.42 -15.16
C PHE A 8 -18.70 37.04 -15.09
N ILE A 9 -17.94 35.98 -15.43
CA ILE A 9 -18.17 34.64 -14.87
C ILE A 9 -16.98 34.42 -13.95
N LEU A 10 -17.04 35.03 -12.76
CA LEU A 10 -16.13 34.72 -11.67
C LEU A 10 -16.79 33.64 -10.82
N SER A 11 -16.21 32.44 -10.89
CA SER A 11 -15.96 31.57 -9.75
C SER A 11 -16.99 31.63 -8.61
N LEU A 12 -18.07 30.88 -8.75
CA LEU A 12 -18.79 30.35 -7.59
C LEU A 12 -18.36 28.88 -7.43
N ALA A 13 -17.06 28.67 -7.16
CA ALA A 13 -16.66 27.49 -6.40
C ALA A 13 -17.20 27.76 -4.99
N VAL A 14 -18.40 27.25 -4.73
CA VAL A 14 -18.97 27.20 -3.40
C VAL A 14 -17.94 26.43 -2.57
N PHE A 15 -17.19 27.14 -1.74
CA PHE A 15 -16.66 26.60 -0.50
C PHE A 15 -17.86 26.04 0.25
N LEU A 16 -18.18 24.76 0.01
CA LEU A 16 -18.87 23.96 0.99
C LEU A 16 -17.85 23.81 2.13
N PHE A 17 -17.79 24.82 2.99
CA PHE A 17 -17.46 24.59 4.38
C PHE A 17 -18.53 23.61 4.88
N SER A 18 -18.27 22.32 4.72
CA SER A 18 -18.60 21.40 5.78
C SER A 18 -18.01 22.05 7.03
N SER A 19 -18.86 22.35 8.01
CA SER A 19 -18.42 22.78 9.33
C SER A 19 -17.67 21.60 9.93
N ASP A 20 -16.40 21.46 9.56
CA ASP A 20 -15.51 20.47 10.11
C ASP A 20 -15.25 20.85 11.56
N ASN A 21 -16.02 20.22 12.45
CA ASN A 21 -15.97 20.51 13.87
C ASN A 21 -14.89 19.70 14.59
N TYR A 22 -14.18 18.79 13.89
CA TYR A 22 -13.19 17.92 14.53
C TYR A 22 -11.80 18.53 14.51
N PHE A 23 -11.27 18.84 13.34
CA PHE A 23 -9.92 19.40 13.21
C PHE A 23 -9.96 20.70 12.41
N THR A 24 -10.02 21.82 13.13
CA THR A 24 -9.80 23.15 12.57
C THR A 24 -8.36 23.59 12.79
N GLN A 25 -7.84 24.49 11.94
CA GLN A 25 -6.53 25.10 12.12
C GLN A 25 -6.36 25.66 13.55
N GLU A 26 -7.40 26.28 14.11
CA GLU A 26 -7.38 26.83 15.47
C GLU A 26 -7.25 25.73 16.53
N SER A 27 -8.06 24.66 16.44
CA SER A 27 -8.00 23.55 17.40
C SER A 27 -6.67 22.79 17.35
N VAL A 28 -6.10 22.62 16.16
CA VAL A 28 -4.82 21.93 15.97
C VAL A 28 -3.67 22.80 16.45
N GLU A 29 -3.69 24.11 16.19
CA GLU A 29 -2.70 25.04 16.74
C GLU A 29 -2.81 25.11 18.26
N HIS A 30 -4.02 25.06 18.83
CA HIS A 30 -4.21 24.96 20.28
C HIS A 30 -3.56 23.69 20.86
N PHE A 31 -3.77 22.53 20.23
CA PHE A 31 -3.10 21.29 20.61
C PHE A 31 -1.58 21.38 20.54
N LYS A 32 -1.04 21.96 19.46
CA LYS A 32 0.41 22.18 19.33
C LYS A 32 0.94 23.09 20.45
N ASN A 33 0.28 24.19 20.74
CA ASN A 33 0.66 25.09 21.84
C ASN A 33 0.64 24.38 23.19
N LEU A 34 -0.35 23.51 23.45
CA LEU A 34 -0.41 22.72 24.68
C LEU A 34 0.82 21.80 24.84
N LEU A 35 1.28 21.17 23.74
CA LEU A 35 2.50 20.36 23.76
C LEU A 35 3.75 21.22 24.02
N GLU A 36 3.87 22.35 23.33
CA GLU A 36 5.00 23.28 23.51
C GLU A 36 5.05 23.85 24.94
N ASP A 37 3.90 24.14 25.55
CA ASP A 37 3.78 24.55 26.95
C ASP A 37 4.22 23.43 27.94
N GLN A 38 4.13 22.16 27.54
CA GLN A 38 4.69 21.01 28.27
C GLN A 38 6.18 20.80 27.97
N GLY A 39 6.82 21.68 27.20
CA GLY A 39 8.24 21.61 26.85
C GLY A 39 8.57 20.68 25.68
N PHE A 40 7.56 20.19 24.96
CA PHE A 40 7.80 19.42 23.74
C PHE A 40 8.29 20.33 22.61
N THR A 41 9.16 19.79 21.76
CA THR A 41 9.43 20.39 20.44
C THR A 41 8.51 19.75 19.41
N VAL A 42 7.73 20.57 18.70
CA VAL A 42 6.79 20.12 17.66
C VAL A 42 7.27 20.61 16.30
N GLN A 43 7.45 19.68 15.35
CA GLN A 43 7.84 19.99 13.97
C GLN A 43 6.77 19.48 12.99
N GLU A 44 6.35 20.35 12.07
CA GLU A 44 5.32 20.03 11.09
C GLU A 44 5.86 19.21 9.92
N GLY A 45 5.12 18.16 9.56
CA GLY A 45 5.32 17.30 8.41
C GLY A 45 4.12 17.35 7.46
N SER A 46 4.07 16.40 6.52
CA SER A 46 2.96 16.25 5.57
C SER A 46 2.73 14.78 5.22
N LEU A 47 1.48 14.40 4.92
CA LEU A 47 1.14 13.11 4.34
C LEU A 47 0.99 13.27 2.82
N TYR A 48 1.93 12.76 2.04
CA TYR A 48 2.07 13.10 0.62
C TYR A 48 2.05 11.87 -0.28
N LEU A 49 1.44 11.97 -1.47
CA LEU A 49 1.38 10.87 -2.44
C LEU A 49 2.78 10.36 -2.80
N PHE A 50 2.91 9.04 -2.82
CA PHE A 50 4.13 8.32 -3.15
C PHE A 50 3.86 7.39 -4.33
N ASN A 51 4.46 7.70 -5.49
CA ASN A 51 4.33 6.89 -6.69
C ASN A 51 5.67 6.24 -7.08
N PRO A 52 5.91 4.97 -6.73
CA PRO A 52 7.16 4.28 -7.04
C PRO A 52 7.55 4.31 -8.52
N ALA A 53 6.57 4.27 -9.43
CA ALA A 53 6.81 4.33 -10.87
C ALA A 53 7.40 5.70 -11.28
N ASP A 54 6.84 6.80 -10.77
CA ASP A 54 7.33 8.15 -11.05
C ASP A 54 8.72 8.35 -10.45
N LEU A 55 8.94 7.89 -9.21
CA LEU A 55 10.23 7.96 -8.54
C LEU A 55 11.31 7.14 -9.28
N PHE A 56 10.99 5.94 -9.75
CA PHE A 56 11.91 5.12 -10.52
C PHE A 56 12.17 5.71 -11.92
N GLY A 57 11.11 6.11 -12.63
CA GLY A 57 11.17 6.69 -13.96
C GLY A 57 11.94 8.01 -14.01
N ASN A 58 11.90 8.79 -12.94
CA ASN A 58 12.67 10.02 -12.77
C ASN A 58 14.05 9.80 -12.11
N TYR A 59 14.56 8.57 -12.07
CA TYR A 59 15.92 8.24 -11.59
C TYR A 59 16.19 8.59 -10.11
N ILE A 60 15.14 8.63 -9.28
CA ILE A 60 15.26 8.85 -7.83
C ILE A 60 15.48 7.52 -7.10
N LEU A 61 14.72 6.49 -7.47
CA LEU A 61 14.79 5.17 -6.84
C LEU A 61 15.48 4.13 -7.73
N PRO A 62 16.15 3.13 -7.14
CA PRO A 62 16.77 2.04 -7.90
C PRO A 62 15.80 0.92 -8.29
N SER A 63 14.55 0.96 -7.79
CA SER A 63 13.49 -0.05 -7.99
C SER A 63 12.14 0.56 -7.57
N CYS A 64 11.03 -0.03 -8.00
CA CYS A 64 9.65 0.33 -7.65
C CYS A 64 9.11 -0.42 -6.41
N PHE A 65 9.97 -1.19 -5.74
CA PHE A 65 9.71 -1.82 -4.44
C PHE A 65 8.44 -2.70 -4.40
N CYS A 66 8.13 -3.41 -5.49
CA CYS A 66 6.99 -4.33 -5.56
C CYS A 66 5.66 -3.64 -5.23
N ASN A 67 5.42 -2.44 -5.76
CA ASN A 67 4.16 -1.74 -5.58
C ASN A 67 2.96 -2.60 -6.04
N ASN A 68 1.84 -2.50 -5.33
CA ASN A 68 0.54 -2.93 -5.85
C ASN A 68 0.08 -1.93 -6.91
N ALA A 69 -0.20 -2.39 -8.14
CA ALA A 69 -0.81 -1.55 -9.16
C ALA A 69 -2.22 -1.11 -8.73
N ASP A 70 -2.67 0.04 -9.24
CA ASP A 70 -3.98 0.66 -8.97
C ASP A 70 -4.28 0.99 -7.49
N SER A 71 -3.27 0.90 -6.62
CA SER A 71 -3.37 1.25 -5.20
C SER A 71 -2.48 2.47 -4.93
N PRO A 72 -3.04 3.65 -4.63
CA PRO A 72 -2.23 4.80 -4.26
C PRO A 72 -1.61 4.63 -2.87
N TYR A 73 -0.41 5.17 -2.72
CA TYR A 73 0.33 5.24 -1.45
C TYR A 73 0.52 6.68 -1.04
N ALA A 74 0.54 6.94 0.25
CA ALA A 74 1.08 8.19 0.78
C ALA A 74 2.11 7.90 1.87
N VAL A 75 3.12 8.75 1.98
CA VAL A 75 4.22 8.67 2.95
C VAL A 75 4.21 9.91 3.83
N TYR A 76 4.81 9.81 5.01
CA TYR A 76 5.14 11.02 5.76
C TYR A 76 6.40 11.69 5.20
N LEU A 77 6.31 12.99 4.96
CA LEU A 77 7.45 13.88 4.79
C LEU A 77 7.63 14.63 6.09
N ILE A 78 8.71 14.37 6.82
CA ILE A 78 8.92 14.87 8.17
C ILE A 78 10.32 15.50 8.26
N PRO A 79 10.49 16.64 8.94
CA PRO A 79 11.81 17.20 9.19
C PRO A 79 12.72 16.25 9.99
N GLU A 80 14.02 16.44 9.84
CA GLU A 80 15.01 15.81 10.71
C GLU A 80 14.77 16.16 12.18
N GLY A 81 15.11 15.23 13.07
CA GLY A 81 14.87 15.39 14.50
C GLY A 81 15.82 16.39 15.14
N PRO A 82 15.43 17.02 16.27
CA PRO A 82 16.31 17.92 16.99
C PRO A 82 17.58 17.18 17.46
N GLY A 83 18.72 17.59 16.92
CA GLY A 83 20.02 16.99 17.18
C GLY A 83 20.39 15.81 16.27
N GLN A 84 19.67 15.58 15.18
CA GLN A 84 20.04 14.56 14.20
C GLN A 84 21.39 14.90 13.54
N VAL A 85 22.29 13.90 13.50
CA VAL A 85 23.69 14.10 13.11
C VAL A 85 23.93 13.79 11.64
N SER A 86 23.13 12.89 11.06
CA SER A 86 23.25 12.45 9.66
C SER A 86 21.94 12.58 8.89
N PRO A 87 21.96 12.96 7.61
CA PRO A 87 20.76 12.94 6.78
C PRO A 87 20.25 11.52 6.56
N ASN A 88 18.94 11.40 6.36
CA ASN A 88 18.30 10.13 6.01
C ASN A 88 18.67 9.73 4.57
N LYS A 89 18.59 8.43 4.26
CA LYS A 89 18.85 7.89 2.93
C LYS A 89 17.89 8.44 1.89
N TYR A 90 16.63 8.63 2.26
CA TYR A 90 15.56 9.16 1.41
C TYR A 90 14.78 10.29 2.13
N PRO A 91 14.16 11.23 1.39
CA PRO A 91 13.46 12.36 2.00
C PRO A 91 12.12 12.00 2.68
N TRP A 92 11.56 10.81 2.42
CA TRP A 92 10.35 10.28 3.08
C TRP A 92 10.67 9.25 4.17
N THR A 93 11.94 9.03 4.46
CA THR A 93 12.39 8.22 5.60
C THR A 93 12.78 9.14 6.75
N TYR A 94 12.68 8.63 7.98
CA TYR A 94 12.99 9.39 9.19
C TYR A 94 13.61 8.49 10.26
N LYS A 95 14.52 9.06 11.05
CA LYS A 95 15.01 8.48 12.31
C LYS A 95 14.17 8.98 13.48
N LEU A 96 14.07 8.21 14.54
CA LEU A 96 13.24 8.51 15.71
C LEU A 96 13.99 8.15 17.00
N LYS A 97 14.02 9.03 18.00
CA LYS A 97 14.51 8.70 19.35
C LYS A 97 13.56 7.72 20.04
N GLU A 98 14.07 7.03 21.06
CA GLU A 98 13.32 6.03 21.85
C GLU A 98 12.08 6.57 22.57
N ASN A 99 11.93 7.89 22.73
CA ASN A 99 10.79 8.52 23.36
C ASN A 99 10.06 9.54 22.46
N GLU A 100 10.46 9.67 21.20
CA GLU A 100 9.77 10.54 20.25
C GLU A 100 8.48 9.90 19.72
N ALA A 101 7.62 10.71 19.11
CA ALA A 101 6.42 10.25 18.43
C ALA A 101 6.22 10.98 17.11
N ILE A 102 5.59 10.29 16.16
CA ILE A 102 4.92 10.94 15.04
C ILE A 102 3.42 10.86 15.31
N ILE A 103 2.71 11.97 15.18
CA ILE A 103 1.25 12.03 15.31
C ILE A 103 0.61 12.52 14.02
N TYR A 104 -0.42 11.82 13.57
CA TYR A 104 -1.29 12.23 12.48
C TYR A 104 -2.68 12.54 13.02
N LEU A 105 -3.22 13.70 12.66
CA LEU A 105 -4.60 14.11 12.93
C LEU A 105 -5.25 14.40 11.58
N GLY A 106 -6.30 13.69 11.23
CA GLY A 106 -6.92 13.86 9.92
C GLY A 106 -8.09 12.94 9.68
N TRP A 107 -8.39 12.69 8.41
CA TRP A 107 -9.58 11.93 8.02
C TRP A 107 -9.22 10.67 7.27
N THR A 108 -9.94 9.61 7.59
CA THR A 108 -9.97 8.41 6.75
C THR A 108 -10.48 8.76 5.35
N PRO A 109 -10.06 7.99 4.33
CA PRO A 109 -10.41 8.29 2.95
C PRO A 109 -11.93 8.18 2.70
N PRO A 110 -12.41 8.70 1.55
CA PRO A 110 -13.73 8.38 1.00
C PRO A 110 -13.95 6.86 0.82
N PRO A 111 -15.19 6.42 0.53
CA PRO A 111 -15.53 5.01 0.33
C PRO A 111 -14.62 4.30 -0.68
N LEU A 112 -14.03 3.21 -0.20
CA LEU A 112 -13.10 2.36 -0.94
C LEU A 112 -12.99 0.99 -0.26
N VAL A 113 -12.40 0.02 -0.93
CA VAL A 113 -12.42 -1.38 -0.46
C VAL A 113 -11.45 -1.63 0.70
N TYR A 114 -10.28 -1.00 0.71
CA TYR A 114 -9.28 -1.18 1.77
C TYR A 114 -8.39 0.05 1.97
N PHE A 115 -8.16 0.43 3.22
CA PHE A 115 -7.06 1.31 3.58
C PHE A 115 -6.33 0.86 4.84
N SER A 116 -5.09 1.33 4.99
CA SER A 116 -4.28 1.08 6.17
C SER A 116 -3.22 2.14 6.43
N TYR A 117 -2.78 2.22 7.68
CA TYR A 117 -1.69 3.05 8.19
C TYR A 117 -0.64 2.16 8.85
N GLN A 118 0.62 2.27 8.42
CA GLN A 118 1.71 1.45 8.94
C GLN A 118 3.08 2.12 8.79
N THR A 119 3.86 2.17 9.87
CA THR A 119 5.30 2.40 9.87
C THR A 119 6.06 1.09 9.66
N PHE A 120 7.11 1.17 8.85
CA PHE A 120 8.05 0.11 8.51
C PHE A 120 9.45 0.55 8.92
N ILE A 121 10.31 -0.41 9.25
CA ILE A 121 11.76 -0.17 9.15
C ILE A 121 12.13 -0.14 7.67
N ALA A 122 12.50 1.04 7.17
CA ALA A 122 12.95 1.21 5.79
C ALA A 122 14.27 0.48 5.58
N GLY A 123 15.22 0.67 6.49
CA GLY A 123 16.50 -0.03 6.44
C GLY A 123 17.40 0.31 7.62
N ARG A 124 18.55 -0.36 7.62
CA ARG A 124 19.53 -0.33 8.71
C ARG A 124 20.93 -0.26 8.11
N PHE A 125 21.83 0.45 8.78
CA PHE A 125 23.24 0.40 8.45
C PHE A 125 23.88 -0.86 9.04
N TYR A 126 24.61 -1.59 8.21
CA TYR A 126 25.41 -2.75 8.60
C TYR A 126 26.72 -2.73 7.82
N ASN A 127 27.86 -2.80 8.52
CA ASN A 127 29.20 -2.66 7.92
C ASN A 127 29.31 -1.45 6.97
N ASP A 128 28.90 -0.27 7.45
CA ASP A 128 28.88 1.01 6.71
C ASP A 128 27.97 1.08 5.47
N ALA A 129 27.23 0.01 5.15
CA ALA A 129 26.28 -0.02 4.04
C ALA A 129 24.83 0.07 4.53
N PHE A 130 24.00 0.83 3.80
CA PHE A 130 22.55 0.84 4.05
C PHE A 130 21.91 -0.40 3.43
N HIS A 131 21.31 -1.23 4.27
CA HIS A 131 20.54 -2.38 3.85
C HIS A 131 19.05 -2.08 3.99
N ARG A 132 18.34 -2.06 2.86
CA ARG A 132 16.87 -2.01 2.88
C ARG A 132 16.33 -3.30 3.48
N ILE A 133 15.44 -3.17 4.44
CA ILE A 133 14.70 -4.29 5.05
C ILE A 133 13.23 -4.16 4.67
N PHE A 134 12.71 -2.93 4.70
CA PHE A 134 11.33 -2.60 4.39
C PHE A 134 10.30 -3.50 5.11
N GLY A 135 10.56 -3.83 6.38
CA GLY A 135 9.73 -4.74 7.17
C GLY A 135 8.72 -4.00 8.04
N ASN A 136 7.52 -4.55 8.19
CA ASN A 136 6.51 -4.00 9.09
C ASN A 136 6.85 -4.25 10.57
N LEU A 137 6.24 -3.47 11.46
CA LEU A 137 6.58 -3.45 12.88
C LEU A 137 5.50 -4.05 13.80
N GLY A 138 4.47 -4.65 13.21
CA GLY A 138 3.41 -5.33 13.96
C GLY A 138 2.17 -5.52 13.11
N ASP A 139 1.02 -5.56 13.78
CA ASP A 139 -0.26 -5.53 13.10
C ASP A 139 -0.61 -4.14 12.59
N THR A 140 -1.13 -4.12 11.38
CA THR A 140 -1.52 -2.89 10.70
C THR A 140 -2.80 -2.30 11.30
N ILE A 141 -2.86 -0.97 11.36
CA ILE A 141 -4.09 -0.21 11.61
C ILE A 141 -4.81 -0.14 10.26
N ASN A 142 -5.85 -0.95 10.08
CA ASN A 142 -6.58 -1.05 8.82
C ASN A 142 -8.05 -0.67 8.99
N ILE A 143 -8.78 -0.66 7.87
CA ILE A 143 -10.21 -0.35 7.84
C ILE A 143 -11.03 -1.13 8.89
N SER A 144 -10.68 -2.38 9.20
CA SER A 144 -11.40 -3.18 10.20
C SER A 144 -11.06 -2.77 11.64
N THR A 145 -9.85 -2.29 11.92
CA THR A 145 -9.36 -2.06 13.29
C THR A 145 -9.22 -0.61 13.71
N ILE A 146 -9.25 0.33 12.75
CA ILE A 146 -9.09 1.75 13.05
C ILE A 146 -10.26 2.27 13.90
N ASN A 147 -9.92 3.07 14.91
CA ASN A 147 -10.83 3.90 15.68
C ASN A 147 -11.04 5.22 14.95
N THR A 148 -12.30 5.61 14.78
CA THR A 148 -12.68 6.85 14.11
C THR A 148 -13.82 7.53 14.85
N GLY A 149 -13.99 8.83 14.64
CA GLY A 149 -15.20 9.54 15.06
C GLY A 149 -16.34 9.33 14.06
N GLU A 150 -17.37 10.16 14.18
CA GLU A 150 -18.46 10.20 13.20
C GLU A 150 -17.98 10.79 11.88
N SER A 151 -18.42 10.22 10.77
CA SER A 151 -18.14 10.76 9.44
C SER A 151 -18.58 12.21 9.31
N ILE A 152 -17.76 13.03 8.66
CA ILE A 152 -18.07 14.43 8.36
C ILE A 152 -19.05 14.58 7.18
N LYS A 153 -19.38 13.47 6.51
CA LYS A 153 -20.30 13.41 5.36
C LYS A 153 -21.51 12.54 5.69
N GLU A 154 -22.72 13.08 5.52
CA GLU A 154 -23.96 12.37 5.89
C GLU A 154 -24.11 11.03 5.12
N GLU A 155 -23.66 10.96 3.87
CA GLU A 155 -23.70 9.76 3.04
C GLU A 155 -22.84 8.60 3.57
N THR A 156 -21.87 8.89 4.45
CA THR A 156 -20.97 7.87 5.04
C THR A 156 -21.09 7.81 6.56
N LYS A 157 -22.18 8.35 7.12
CA LYS A 157 -22.50 8.30 8.55
C LYS A 157 -22.58 6.86 9.05
N GLY A 158 -22.03 6.61 10.24
CA GLY A 158 -21.94 5.27 10.82
C GLY A 158 -20.94 4.33 10.13
N THR A 159 -20.17 4.83 9.16
CA THR A 159 -19.04 4.11 8.55
C THR A 159 -17.71 4.68 9.05
N LYS A 160 -16.60 4.07 8.62
CA LYS A 160 -15.24 4.54 8.92
C LYS A 160 -14.65 5.41 7.80
N PHE A 161 -15.45 5.86 6.84
CA PHE A 161 -15.01 6.70 5.73
C PHE A 161 -15.29 8.17 5.99
N ASN A 162 -14.44 9.06 5.47
CA ASN A 162 -14.50 10.50 5.73
C ASN A 162 -14.61 10.82 7.24
N ALA A 163 -14.01 9.97 8.08
CA ALA A 163 -14.18 10.02 9.52
C ALA A 163 -12.88 10.50 10.17
N PRO A 164 -12.95 11.37 11.18
CA PRO A 164 -11.77 11.88 11.86
C PRO A 164 -11.09 10.74 12.63
N THR A 165 -9.76 10.75 12.63
CA THR A 165 -8.91 9.79 13.33
C THR A 165 -7.63 10.47 13.80
N ILE A 166 -7.08 9.97 14.90
CA ILE A 166 -5.74 10.33 15.38
C ILE A 166 -4.89 9.07 15.43
N ILE A 167 -3.66 9.14 14.93
CA ILE A 167 -2.69 8.03 14.98
C ILE A 167 -1.43 8.52 15.64
N ILE A 168 -1.02 7.85 16.72
CA ILE A 168 0.24 8.09 17.43
C ILE A 168 1.16 6.91 17.13
N SER A 169 2.22 7.15 16.36
CA SER A 169 3.28 6.17 16.11
C SER A 169 4.43 6.45 17.06
N THR A 170 4.60 5.62 18.10
CA THR A 170 5.63 5.82 19.12
C THR A 170 6.13 4.51 19.74
N PRO A 171 7.41 4.42 20.11
CA PRO A 171 7.95 3.38 20.97
C PRO A 171 7.57 3.49 22.45
N ASP A 172 7.08 4.64 22.93
CA ASP A 172 7.10 4.99 24.35
C ASP A 172 5.71 5.22 24.97
N ARG A 173 5.44 4.55 26.10
CA ARG A 173 4.17 4.65 26.83
C ARG A 173 3.94 6.00 27.47
N ASN A 174 4.98 6.63 28.00
CA ASN A 174 4.83 7.92 28.68
C ASN A 174 4.57 9.02 27.65
N THR A 175 5.26 8.98 26.50
CA THR A 175 4.95 9.88 25.38
C THR A 175 3.52 9.67 24.87
N ASP A 176 3.07 8.44 24.64
CA ASP A 176 1.67 8.15 24.24
C ASP A 176 0.66 8.69 25.26
N ALA A 177 0.92 8.48 26.56
CA ALA A 177 0.03 8.93 27.64
C ALA A 177 -0.08 10.46 27.70
N VAL A 178 1.04 11.17 27.56
CA VAL A 178 1.04 12.65 27.54
C VAL A 178 0.31 13.16 26.30
N LEU A 179 0.58 12.60 25.12
CA LEU A 179 -0.12 12.97 23.89
C LEU A 179 -1.63 12.78 24.04
N ARG A 180 -2.10 11.65 24.58
CA ARG A 180 -3.53 11.41 24.85
C ARG A 180 -4.12 12.43 25.82
N ALA A 181 -3.38 12.83 26.85
CA ALA A 181 -3.83 13.85 27.80
C ALA A 181 -3.98 15.22 27.12
N GLU A 182 -3.02 15.62 26.28
CA GLU A 182 -3.07 16.91 25.58
C GLU A 182 -4.08 16.91 24.42
N ILE A 183 -4.31 15.77 23.77
CA ILE A 183 -5.44 15.57 22.84
C ILE A 183 -6.77 15.86 23.55
N ALA A 184 -6.98 15.28 24.74
CA ALA A 184 -8.19 15.53 25.53
C ALA A 184 -8.32 17.00 25.96
N ARG A 185 -7.21 17.64 26.36
CA ARG A 185 -7.19 19.05 26.77
C ARG A 185 -7.45 20.01 25.61
N ALA A 186 -7.02 19.64 24.40
CA ALA A 186 -7.34 20.36 23.17
C ALA A 186 -8.83 20.23 22.78
N GLY A 187 -9.59 19.36 23.44
CA GLY A 187 -11.02 19.13 23.19
C GLY A 187 -11.30 18.05 22.15
N PHE A 188 -10.29 17.30 21.70
CA PHE A 188 -10.47 16.17 20.80
C PHE A 188 -10.94 14.93 21.56
N ASP A 189 -11.71 14.08 20.88
CA ASP A 189 -12.13 12.80 21.44
C ASP A 189 -10.95 11.82 21.51
N VAL A 190 -10.61 11.36 22.71
CA VAL A 190 -9.57 10.34 22.89
C VAL A 190 -9.98 8.96 22.36
N GLY A 191 -11.28 8.74 22.13
CA GLY A 191 -11.83 7.51 21.55
C GLY A 191 -11.41 7.26 20.10
N ILE A 192 -11.01 8.32 19.37
CA ILE A 192 -10.58 8.21 17.96
C ILE A 192 -9.06 8.05 17.82
N VAL A 193 -8.34 7.90 18.94
CA VAL A 193 -6.89 7.75 18.97
C VAL A 193 -6.49 6.29 18.80
N ASN A 194 -5.59 6.05 17.86
CA ASN A 194 -4.96 4.76 17.58
C ASN A 194 -3.49 4.87 17.94
N THR A 195 -2.99 4.00 18.82
CA THR A 195 -1.55 3.90 19.08
C THR A 195 -0.95 2.83 18.19
N GLU A 196 -0.10 3.24 17.26
CA GLU A 196 0.81 2.36 16.55
C GLU A 196 2.09 2.21 17.36
N VAL A 197 2.27 1.04 17.97
CA VAL A 197 3.48 0.75 18.75
C VAL A 197 4.65 0.49 17.82
N LEU A 198 5.75 1.22 18.03
CA LEU A 198 7.03 0.99 17.37
C LEU A 198 7.94 0.20 18.33
N PRO A 199 8.02 -1.14 18.25
CA PRO A 199 8.66 -1.95 19.28
C PRO A 199 10.18 -1.76 19.30
N SER A 200 10.70 -1.04 20.29
CA SER A 200 12.14 -0.78 20.45
C SER A 200 12.98 -2.06 20.45
N ALA A 201 12.44 -3.19 20.90
CA ALA A 201 13.13 -4.48 20.90
C ALA A 201 13.49 -5.00 19.48
N LEU A 202 12.85 -4.50 18.42
CA LEU A 202 13.16 -4.84 17.03
C LEU A 202 14.00 -3.76 16.32
N LEU A 203 14.15 -2.59 16.95
CA LEU A 203 14.66 -1.37 16.33
C LEU A 203 15.95 -0.90 17.01
N ARG A 204 16.77 -0.17 16.25
CA ARG A 204 17.88 0.65 16.72
C ARG A 204 17.45 2.10 16.60
N LEU A 205 16.69 2.56 17.58
CA LEU A 205 16.16 3.92 17.61
C LEU A 205 17.25 4.90 18.08
N GLY A 206 17.22 6.11 17.53
CA GLY A 206 18.21 7.15 17.75
C GLY A 206 18.30 8.08 16.54
N LEU A 207 19.22 9.06 16.57
CA LEU A 207 19.41 10.05 15.50
C LEU A 207 20.85 10.08 14.93
N GLU A 208 21.63 9.05 15.24
CA GLU A 208 22.97 8.85 14.72
C GLU A 208 22.93 8.14 13.36
N ARG A 209 24.09 8.10 12.69
CA ARG A 209 24.24 7.48 11.36
C ARG A 209 23.72 6.04 11.32
N ASP A 210 24.10 5.23 12.30
CA ASP A 210 23.87 3.78 12.26
C ASP A 210 22.50 3.33 12.82
N ASP A 211 21.70 4.29 13.29
CA ASP A 211 20.33 4.03 13.74
C ASP A 211 19.41 3.67 12.57
N ASP A 212 18.30 2.99 12.87
CA ASP A 212 17.35 2.57 11.86
C ASP A 212 16.64 3.77 11.23
N GLU A 213 16.45 3.69 9.91
CA GLU A 213 15.54 4.59 9.21
C GLU A 213 14.17 3.94 9.09
N LEU A 214 13.14 4.69 9.45
CA LEU A 214 11.74 4.30 9.37
C LEU A 214 11.09 4.98 8.17
N THR A 215 10.01 4.38 7.67
CA THR A 215 9.12 5.00 6.69
C THR A 215 7.68 4.68 7.04
N PHE A 216 6.77 5.59 6.73
CA PHE A 216 5.34 5.38 6.92
C PHE A 216 4.67 5.16 5.56
N LEU A 217 3.71 4.22 5.50
CA LEU A 217 2.80 4.09 4.36
C LEU A 217 1.35 4.14 4.81
N PHE A 218 0.63 5.09 4.25
CA PHE A 218 -0.80 4.98 4.03
C PHE A 218 -1.03 4.22 2.72
N ARG A 219 -1.85 3.18 2.76
CA ARG A 219 -2.26 2.41 1.57
C ARG A 219 -3.75 2.57 1.38
N ALA A 220 -4.19 2.73 0.14
CA ALA A 220 -5.59 2.65 -0.25
C ALA A 220 -5.75 1.76 -1.47
N ALA A 221 -6.89 1.08 -1.60
CA ALA A 221 -7.21 0.25 -2.74
C ALA A 221 -8.68 0.37 -3.14
N PHE A 222 -8.89 0.56 -4.44
CA PHE A 222 -10.19 0.51 -5.14
C PHE A 222 -11.25 1.43 -4.53
N PHE A 223 -11.15 2.72 -4.87
CA PHE A 223 -12.19 3.70 -4.57
C PHE A 223 -13.50 3.34 -5.25
N GLU A 224 -14.62 3.54 -4.56
CA GLU A 224 -15.94 3.32 -5.14
C GLU A 224 -16.26 4.35 -6.23
N ASN A 225 -15.75 5.59 -6.07
CA ASN A 225 -15.94 6.68 -7.00
C ASN A 225 -14.60 7.16 -7.58
N GLU A 226 -14.56 7.29 -8.90
CA GLU A 226 -13.39 7.76 -9.62
C GLU A 226 -13.01 9.21 -9.28
N ALA A 227 -13.97 10.12 -9.11
CA ALA A 227 -13.69 11.49 -8.71
C ALA A 227 -13.12 11.59 -7.29
N ASP A 228 -13.54 10.70 -6.37
CA ASP A 228 -12.94 10.62 -5.05
C ASP A 228 -11.49 10.13 -5.14
N ARG A 229 -11.19 9.16 -6.02
CA ARG A 229 -9.81 8.73 -6.30
C ARG A 229 -8.97 9.89 -6.82
N GLU A 230 -9.42 10.56 -7.88
CA GLU A 230 -8.72 11.68 -8.50
C GLU A 230 -8.40 12.78 -7.50
N PHE A 231 -9.38 13.18 -6.69
CA PHE A 231 -9.20 14.16 -5.62
C PHE A 231 -8.22 13.65 -4.56
N TYR A 232 -8.40 12.42 -4.07
CA TYR A 232 -7.56 11.87 -3.02
C TYR A 232 -6.11 11.63 -3.48
N THR A 233 -5.83 11.63 -4.78
CA THR A 233 -4.48 11.50 -5.35
C THR A 233 -3.99 12.78 -6.04
N SER A 234 -4.60 13.94 -5.77
CA SER A 234 -4.31 15.19 -6.49
C SER A 234 -3.12 15.98 -5.94
N ASP A 235 -2.20 15.37 -5.20
CA ASP A 235 -1.01 16.09 -4.74
C ASP A 235 -0.18 16.56 -5.94
N PRO A 236 0.50 17.72 -5.84
CA PRO A 236 1.52 18.06 -6.81
C PRO A 236 2.59 16.94 -6.92
N PRO A 237 3.37 16.89 -8.02
CA PRO A 237 4.42 15.89 -8.16
C PRO A 237 5.45 15.97 -7.03
N LEU A 238 5.71 14.85 -6.36
CA LEU A 238 6.77 14.74 -5.34
C LEU A 238 8.16 14.90 -5.96
N VAL A 239 8.33 14.49 -7.21
CA VAL A 239 9.62 14.37 -7.89
C VAL A 239 9.58 14.98 -9.30
N GLY A 240 10.72 15.48 -9.73
CA GLY A 240 11.05 15.79 -11.12
C GLY A 240 12.25 14.96 -11.56
N TYR A 241 12.76 15.20 -12.77
CA TYR A 241 13.90 14.45 -13.29
C TYR A 241 15.13 14.59 -12.36
N LYS A 242 15.51 13.49 -11.70
CA LYS A 242 16.64 13.42 -10.74
C LYS A 242 16.55 14.40 -9.57
N GLU A 243 15.38 14.96 -9.29
CA GLU A 243 15.17 15.90 -8.18
C GLU A 243 13.91 15.59 -7.37
N ILE A 244 13.99 15.82 -6.06
CA ILE A 244 12.85 15.88 -5.15
C ILE A 244 12.31 17.32 -5.13
N LEU A 245 11.05 17.52 -5.46
CA LEU A 245 10.44 18.85 -5.60
C LEU A 245 9.90 19.39 -4.27
N VAL A 246 9.44 18.50 -3.38
CA VAL A 246 8.86 18.87 -2.09
C VAL A 246 9.95 18.86 -1.00
N LYS A 247 10.30 20.03 -0.48
CA LYS A 247 11.36 20.25 0.51
C LYS A 247 10.79 20.95 1.75
N PRO A 248 11.43 20.81 2.93
CA PRO A 248 10.98 21.53 4.12
C PRO A 248 11.08 23.06 3.94
N PRO A 249 10.27 23.86 4.66
CA PRO A 249 9.28 23.44 5.66
C PRO A 249 8.06 22.78 5.02
N TYR A 250 7.63 21.66 5.60
CA TYR A 250 6.42 20.94 5.17
C TYR A 250 5.18 21.59 5.78
N GLN A 251 4.02 21.31 5.19
CA GLN A 251 2.73 21.84 5.62
C GLN A 251 1.66 20.75 5.55
N SER A 252 0.67 20.85 6.44
CA SER A 252 -0.57 20.08 6.37
C SER A 252 -1.26 20.22 5.01
N ASN A 253 -2.05 19.21 4.65
CA ASN A 253 -2.87 19.25 3.43
C ASN A 253 -4.29 18.76 3.72
N PHE A 254 -5.09 18.56 2.68
CA PHE A 254 -6.50 18.17 2.81
C PHE A 254 -6.71 16.83 3.54
N ARG A 255 -5.67 15.99 3.68
CA ARG A 255 -5.76 14.73 4.43
C ARG A 255 -5.55 14.93 5.94
N GLY A 256 -4.92 16.03 6.36
CA GLY A 256 -4.69 16.35 7.76
C GLY A 256 -3.30 16.89 8.07
N TRP A 257 -2.97 16.85 9.36
CA TRP A 257 -1.72 17.33 9.95
C TRP A 257 -0.85 16.15 10.38
N VAL A 258 0.45 16.29 10.19
CA VAL A 258 1.47 15.36 10.67
C VAL A 258 2.46 16.15 11.52
N PHE A 259 2.72 15.70 12.73
CA PHE A 259 3.72 16.31 13.60
C PHE A 259 4.74 15.28 14.08
N ARG A 260 6.01 15.66 14.04
CA ARG A 260 7.05 15.05 14.88
C ARG A 260 7.00 15.74 16.24
N VAL A 261 6.93 14.95 17.29
CA VAL A 261 6.82 15.42 18.66
C VAL A 261 8.00 14.86 19.45
N THR A 262 8.86 15.77 19.92
CA THR A 262 10.05 15.45 20.71
C THR A 262 9.81 15.86 22.17
N PRO A 263 9.80 14.91 23.11
CA PRO A 263 9.56 15.22 24.51
C PRO A 263 10.71 16.01 25.15
N PRO A 264 10.44 16.74 26.26
CA PRO A 264 11.48 17.35 27.07
C PRO A 264 12.39 16.28 27.70
N GLU A 265 13.63 16.64 28.01
CA GLU A 265 14.66 15.70 28.50
C GLU A 265 14.31 15.02 29.84
N ASP A 266 13.44 15.63 30.64
CA ASP A 266 13.02 15.14 31.95
C ASP A 266 11.83 14.16 31.88
N LEU A 267 11.19 14.01 30.71
CA LEU A 267 10.19 12.96 30.50
C LEU A 267 10.89 11.60 30.44
N LYS A 268 10.67 10.79 31.48
CA LYS A 268 11.23 9.45 31.58
C LYS A 268 10.71 8.57 30.45
N SER A 269 11.61 7.86 29.79
CA SER A 269 11.21 6.82 28.83
C SER A 269 10.64 5.59 29.54
N ASP A 270 9.61 5.01 28.92
CA ASP A 270 8.97 3.75 29.28
C ASP A 270 8.54 3.00 28.00
N PRO A 271 9.42 2.18 27.40
CA PRO A 271 9.14 1.57 26.10
C PRO A 271 8.01 0.53 26.15
N PHE A 272 7.19 0.49 25.11
CA PHE A 272 6.20 -0.56 24.88
C PHE A 272 6.89 -1.95 24.74
N PRO A 273 6.32 -3.04 25.29
CA PRO A 273 6.71 -4.38 24.86
C PRO A 273 6.29 -4.58 23.41
N ILE A 274 6.83 -5.63 22.76
CA ILE A 274 6.34 -6.07 21.47
C ILE A 274 4.85 -6.45 21.61
N PRO A 275 3.93 -5.84 20.83
CA PRO A 275 2.52 -6.21 20.88
C PRO A 275 2.31 -7.67 20.45
N PRO A 276 1.36 -8.39 21.07
CA PRO A 276 0.95 -9.69 20.56
C PRO A 276 0.32 -9.52 19.17
N LEU A 277 0.69 -10.40 18.25
CA LEU A 277 0.15 -10.43 16.89
C LEU A 277 -1.23 -11.10 16.86
N ARG A 278 -2.15 -10.58 16.04
CA ARG A 278 -3.44 -11.20 15.72
C ARG A 278 -3.24 -12.57 15.11
N ILE A 279 -4.14 -13.49 15.47
CA ILE A 279 -4.17 -14.86 14.97
C ILE A 279 -4.59 -14.82 13.49
N ARG A 280 -3.72 -15.34 12.61
CA ARG A 280 -3.98 -15.48 11.16
C ARG A 280 -4.51 -16.86 10.78
N ALA A 281 -4.05 -17.91 11.47
CA ALA A 281 -4.45 -19.29 11.22
C ALA A 281 -5.71 -19.65 12.01
N THR A 282 -6.79 -19.94 11.29
CA THR A 282 -8.09 -20.37 11.80
C THR A 282 -8.27 -21.88 11.79
N GLY A 283 -7.45 -22.59 11.00
CA GLY A 283 -7.62 -24.01 10.67
C GLY A 283 -8.68 -24.26 9.58
N ASP A 284 -9.26 -23.22 8.99
CA ASP A 284 -10.22 -23.37 7.89
C ASP A 284 -9.48 -23.64 6.57
N THR A 285 -9.50 -24.88 6.11
CA THR A 285 -8.89 -25.31 4.84
C THR A 285 -9.92 -25.48 3.72
N SER A 286 -11.14 -24.95 3.87
CA SER A 286 -12.24 -25.18 2.91
C SER A 286 -11.91 -24.74 1.48
N GLU A 287 -11.10 -23.69 1.29
CA GLU A 287 -10.64 -23.27 -0.03
C GLU A 287 -9.76 -24.33 -0.71
N LEU A 288 -8.99 -25.11 0.06
CA LEU A 288 -8.14 -26.18 -0.50
C LEU A 288 -8.96 -27.34 -1.07
N GLU A 289 -10.20 -27.55 -0.62
CA GLU A 289 -11.11 -28.55 -1.19
C GLU A 289 -11.50 -28.22 -2.64
N LEU A 290 -11.30 -26.98 -3.09
CA LEU A 290 -11.51 -26.55 -4.47
C LEU A 290 -10.41 -27.02 -5.43
N ALA A 291 -9.34 -27.68 -4.95
CA ALA A 291 -8.24 -28.16 -5.78
C ALA A 291 -8.70 -29.03 -6.97
N LYS A 292 -9.68 -29.92 -6.75
CA LYS A 292 -10.23 -30.75 -7.86
C LYS A 292 -10.96 -29.93 -8.92
N THR A 293 -11.58 -28.83 -8.54
CA THR A 293 -12.21 -27.90 -9.49
C THR A 293 -11.14 -27.14 -10.25
N MET A 294 -10.06 -26.73 -9.58
CA MET A 294 -8.90 -26.11 -10.23
C MET A 294 -8.23 -27.05 -11.25
N ASP A 295 -8.14 -28.34 -10.96
CA ASP A 295 -7.64 -29.35 -11.92
C ASP A 295 -8.54 -29.45 -13.15
N ARG A 296 -9.87 -29.44 -12.99
CA ARG A 296 -10.81 -29.43 -14.12
C ARG A 296 -10.69 -28.15 -14.95
N LEU A 297 -10.52 -27.01 -14.30
CA LEU A 297 -10.31 -25.71 -14.96
C LEU A 297 -9.04 -25.72 -15.79
N ARG A 298 -7.94 -26.24 -15.24
CA ARG A 298 -6.68 -26.45 -15.95
C ARG A 298 -6.87 -27.29 -17.21
N GLU A 299 -7.52 -28.45 -17.12
CA GLU A 299 -7.77 -29.31 -18.29
C GLU A 299 -8.64 -28.63 -19.34
N ALA A 300 -9.64 -27.84 -18.93
CA ALA A 300 -10.47 -27.08 -19.85
C ALA A 300 -9.67 -25.99 -20.58
N ILE A 301 -8.79 -25.27 -19.89
CA ILE A 301 -7.88 -24.27 -20.48
C ILE A 301 -6.94 -24.93 -21.49
N LEU A 302 -6.31 -26.06 -21.13
CA LEU A 302 -5.40 -26.78 -22.04
C LEU A 302 -6.11 -27.31 -23.29
N LYS A 303 -7.37 -27.69 -23.15
CA LYS A 303 -8.20 -28.14 -24.27
C LYS A 303 -8.60 -26.97 -25.19
N GLU A 304 -8.93 -25.81 -24.63
CA GLU A 304 -9.26 -24.60 -25.42
C GLU A 304 -8.09 -24.21 -26.33
N TYR A 305 -6.87 -24.28 -25.80
CA TYR A 305 -5.65 -23.95 -26.52
C TYR A 305 -4.93 -25.18 -27.07
N GLU A 306 -5.69 -26.21 -27.46
CA GLU A 306 -5.11 -27.44 -28.01
C GLU A 306 -4.27 -27.15 -29.27
N GLY A 307 -3.08 -27.75 -29.35
CA GLY A 307 -2.16 -27.56 -30.47
C GLY A 307 -1.03 -26.55 -30.21
N LEU A 308 -1.11 -25.74 -29.15
CA LEU A 308 0.01 -24.91 -28.68
C LEU A 308 0.96 -25.70 -27.78
N GLN A 309 2.23 -25.26 -27.71
CA GLN A 309 3.10 -25.68 -26.63
C GLN A 309 2.73 -24.93 -25.36
N PHE A 310 2.90 -25.57 -24.19
CA PHE A 310 2.66 -24.92 -22.93
C PHE A 310 3.68 -25.31 -21.86
N SER A 311 3.88 -24.41 -20.91
CA SER A 311 4.61 -24.67 -19.67
C SER A 311 3.87 -24.04 -18.49
N GLU A 312 3.93 -24.68 -17.33
CA GLU A 312 3.29 -24.17 -16.12
C GLU A 312 4.31 -23.43 -15.27
N LEU A 313 4.04 -22.17 -14.97
CA LEU A 313 4.90 -21.37 -14.11
C LEU A 313 4.63 -21.73 -12.66
N LYS A 314 5.70 -21.93 -11.87
CA LYS A 314 5.55 -22.28 -10.47
C LYS A 314 5.09 -21.05 -9.67
N SER A 315 3.94 -21.16 -9.00
CA SER A 315 3.52 -20.21 -7.97
C SER A 315 4.12 -20.58 -6.61
N TYR A 316 4.61 -19.59 -5.87
CA TYR A 316 5.19 -19.75 -4.53
C TYR A 316 5.03 -18.49 -3.69
N ARG A 317 5.17 -18.63 -2.37
CA ARG A 317 5.15 -17.52 -1.41
C ARG A 317 6.25 -16.52 -1.75
N TRP A 318 5.92 -15.25 -1.92
CA TRP A 318 6.86 -14.23 -2.39
C TRP A 318 7.78 -13.72 -1.27
N PHE A 319 7.21 -13.24 -0.17
CA PHE A 319 7.98 -12.58 0.90
C PHE A 319 7.99 -13.40 2.18
N GLU A 320 9.10 -13.35 2.90
CA GLU A 320 9.17 -13.77 4.30
C GLU A 320 8.35 -12.82 5.19
N GLU A 321 7.90 -13.28 6.36
CA GLU A 321 7.23 -12.40 7.31
C GLU A 321 8.23 -11.35 7.83
N SER A 322 7.78 -10.11 7.96
CA SER A 322 8.63 -8.98 8.33
C SER A 322 9.46 -9.17 9.59
N TYR A 323 8.93 -9.78 10.66
CA TYR A 323 9.72 -10.04 11.88
C TYR A 323 10.90 -10.98 11.63
N HIS A 324 10.78 -11.91 10.68
CA HIS A 324 11.90 -12.74 10.26
C HIS A 324 12.89 -11.90 9.44
N GLY A 325 12.39 -11.16 8.44
CA GLY A 325 13.21 -10.29 7.59
C GLY A 325 14.03 -9.25 8.37
N ILE A 326 13.48 -8.69 9.45
CA ILE A 326 14.18 -7.77 10.36
C ILE A 326 15.36 -8.45 11.05
N GLN A 327 15.18 -9.70 11.49
CA GLN A 327 16.23 -10.46 12.19
C GLN A 327 17.33 -10.92 11.23
N THR A 328 16.98 -11.19 9.97
CA THR A 328 17.91 -11.68 8.94
C THR A 328 18.49 -10.57 8.06
N ILE A 329 18.05 -9.32 8.24
CA ILE A 329 18.39 -8.17 7.38
C ILE A 329 18.03 -8.47 5.91
N THR A 330 16.87 -9.09 5.72
CA THR A 330 16.30 -9.42 4.41
C THR A 330 15.26 -8.38 4.02
N ASP A 331 15.38 -7.87 2.79
CA ASP A 331 14.36 -7.00 2.21
C ASP A 331 13.07 -7.76 1.94
N VAL A 332 11.99 -7.36 2.60
CA VAL A 332 10.64 -7.95 2.44
C VAL A 332 9.69 -7.01 1.71
N PHE A 333 10.20 -5.93 1.08
CA PHE A 333 9.47 -5.08 0.13
C PHE A 333 8.13 -4.51 0.66
N GLY A 334 8.06 -4.17 1.94
CA GLY A 334 6.86 -3.62 2.55
C GLY A 334 5.76 -4.66 2.75
N GLU A 335 6.10 -5.93 2.95
CA GLU A 335 5.17 -6.97 3.40
C GLU A 335 4.34 -6.48 4.60
N THR A 336 3.03 -6.76 4.58
CA THR A 336 2.13 -6.48 5.70
C THR A 336 1.31 -7.71 6.04
N ARG A 337 1.08 -7.90 7.34
CA ARG A 337 0.23 -8.99 7.85
C ARG A 337 -1.21 -8.97 7.34
N ASP A 338 -1.67 -7.86 6.78
CA ASP A 338 -2.99 -7.75 6.15
C ASP A 338 -3.10 -8.48 4.81
N THR A 339 -2.01 -9.08 4.30
CA THR A 339 -2.00 -9.68 2.96
C THR A 339 -1.23 -11.00 2.92
N VAL A 340 -1.67 -11.92 2.08
CA VAL A 340 -0.86 -13.04 1.58
C VAL A 340 -0.27 -12.68 0.23
N TYR A 341 1.03 -12.95 0.03
CA TYR A 341 1.74 -12.63 -1.21
C TYR A 341 2.27 -13.90 -1.87
N PHE A 342 1.77 -14.19 -3.07
CA PHE A 342 2.34 -15.21 -3.95
C PHE A 342 2.88 -14.58 -5.21
N ARG A 343 3.82 -15.26 -5.88
CA ARG A 343 4.29 -14.90 -7.22
C ARG A 343 4.61 -16.14 -8.04
N THR A 344 4.69 -15.95 -9.35
CA THR A 344 5.20 -16.96 -10.26
C THR A 344 6.72 -16.87 -10.45
N ASP A 345 7.27 -17.90 -11.10
CA ASP A 345 8.47 -17.77 -11.91
C ASP A 345 8.31 -16.67 -12.98
N THR A 346 9.44 -16.18 -13.48
CA THR A 346 9.45 -15.17 -14.55
C THR A 346 9.21 -15.79 -15.91
N PHE A 347 8.68 -15.01 -16.84
CA PHE A 347 8.45 -15.38 -18.22
C PHE A 347 8.68 -14.17 -19.14
N GLU A 348 8.87 -14.42 -20.43
CA GLU A 348 9.01 -13.40 -21.47
C GLU A 348 7.93 -13.64 -22.51
N LEU A 349 7.25 -12.60 -22.97
CA LEU A 349 6.32 -12.69 -24.10
C LEU A 349 7.04 -12.27 -25.38
N SER A 350 7.00 -13.12 -26.41
CA SER A 350 7.60 -12.85 -27.72
C SER A 350 7.18 -11.49 -28.29
N GLU A 351 8.12 -10.83 -28.98
CA GLU A 351 7.86 -9.57 -29.67
C GLU A 351 6.90 -9.73 -30.85
N SER A 352 6.77 -10.94 -31.41
CA SER A 352 5.78 -11.25 -32.45
C SER A 352 4.33 -11.12 -31.94
N GLY A 353 4.13 -11.17 -30.63
CA GLY A 353 2.82 -11.09 -29.99
C GLY A 353 2.01 -12.38 -30.08
N GLU A 354 2.65 -13.49 -30.46
CA GLU A 354 2.01 -14.81 -30.58
C GLU A 354 1.94 -15.55 -29.24
N ASP A 355 2.83 -15.23 -28.29
CA ASP A 355 2.81 -15.83 -26.96
C ASP A 355 1.82 -15.12 -26.04
N PHE A 356 1.29 -15.89 -25.10
CA PHE A 356 0.45 -15.36 -24.03
C PHE A 356 0.54 -16.24 -22.79
N VAL A 357 0.11 -15.69 -21.65
CA VAL A 357 -0.10 -16.50 -20.44
C VAL A 357 -1.57 -16.49 -20.04
N ILE A 358 -2.04 -17.60 -19.49
CA ILE A 358 -3.34 -17.73 -18.85
C ILE A 358 -3.13 -17.80 -17.34
N VAL A 359 -3.75 -16.86 -16.62
CA VAL A 359 -3.75 -16.78 -15.16
C VAL A 359 -5.11 -17.26 -14.66
N TYR A 360 -5.12 -18.18 -13.71
CA TYR A 360 -6.36 -18.74 -13.17
C TYR A 360 -6.21 -19.16 -11.71
N GLY A 361 -7.32 -19.13 -10.98
CA GLY A 361 -7.32 -19.43 -9.55
C GLY A 361 -8.67 -19.16 -8.91
N PRO A 362 -8.83 -19.48 -7.62
CA PRO A 362 -10.01 -19.11 -6.87
C PRO A 362 -10.05 -17.60 -6.63
N ILE A 363 -11.25 -17.03 -6.66
CA ILE A 363 -11.48 -15.65 -6.24
C ILE A 363 -11.56 -15.67 -4.70
N HIS A 364 -10.43 -15.47 -4.02
CA HIS A 364 -10.31 -15.58 -2.56
C HIS A 364 -11.33 -14.77 -1.74
N SER A 365 -11.87 -13.68 -2.31
CA SER A 365 -12.92 -12.92 -1.64
C SER A 365 -14.28 -13.62 -1.65
N LEU A 366 -14.55 -14.46 -2.64
CA LEU A 366 -15.79 -15.26 -2.72
C LEU A 366 -15.71 -16.55 -1.91
N THR A 367 -14.50 -17.02 -1.60
CA THR A 367 -14.25 -18.17 -0.70
C THR A 367 -14.19 -17.75 0.77
N GLY A 368 -14.29 -16.44 1.05
CA GLY A 368 -14.26 -15.87 2.41
C GLY A 368 -12.86 -15.77 3.02
N LYS A 369 -11.80 -15.89 2.20
CA LYS A 369 -10.41 -15.78 2.64
C LYS A 369 -9.87 -14.36 2.62
N SER A 370 -10.50 -13.47 1.87
CA SER A 370 -10.15 -12.06 1.82
C SER A 370 -11.37 -11.15 1.66
N ILE A 371 -11.24 -9.84 1.93
CA ILE A 371 -12.25 -8.84 1.54
C ILE A 371 -12.11 -8.47 0.05
N TYR A 372 -10.88 -8.59 -0.49
CA TYR A 372 -10.61 -8.55 -1.92
C TYR A 372 -9.39 -9.40 -2.27
N SER A 373 -9.30 -9.80 -3.53
CA SER A 373 -8.09 -10.37 -4.11
C SER A 373 -7.80 -9.78 -5.47
N SER A 374 -6.54 -9.86 -5.88
CA SER A 374 -6.09 -9.44 -7.20
C SER A 374 -4.87 -10.23 -7.65
N PHE A 375 -4.70 -10.30 -8.96
CA PHE A 375 -3.39 -10.56 -9.55
C PHE A 375 -2.85 -9.28 -10.17
N ILE A 376 -1.53 -9.15 -10.19
CA ILE A 376 -0.81 -7.98 -10.69
C ILE A 376 0.31 -8.49 -11.58
N LEU A 377 0.44 -7.89 -12.76
CA LEU A 377 1.55 -8.13 -13.67
C LEU A 377 2.71 -7.19 -13.33
N TYR A 378 3.89 -7.77 -13.17
CA TYR A 378 5.12 -7.07 -12.83
C TYR A 378 6.15 -7.19 -13.94
N THR A 379 7.01 -6.17 -14.03
CA THR A 379 8.32 -6.28 -14.66
C THR A 379 9.42 -6.46 -13.62
N GLY A 380 10.22 -7.51 -13.83
CA GLY A 380 11.41 -7.85 -13.06
C GLY A 380 12.70 -7.41 -13.74
N ASP A 381 12.63 -6.65 -14.83
CA ASP A 381 13.78 -6.31 -15.67
C ASP A 381 14.98 -5.75 -14.90
N ILE A 382 16.18 -6.05 -15.42
CA ILE A 382 17.43 -5.53 -14.85
C ILE A 382 17.56 -4.03 -15.15
N VAL A 383 17.88 -3.25 -14.12
CA VAL A 383 18.12 -1.82 -14.21
C VAL A 383 19.52 -1.56 -14.79
N LYS A 384 19.58 -1.32 -16.10
CA LYS A 384 20.83 -1.25 -16.88
C LYS A 384 21.76 -0.12 -16.44
N ASP A 385 21.23 1.03 -16.02
CA ASP A 385 22.01 2.21 -15.61
C ASP A 385 22.65 2.07 -14.22
N LEU A 386 22.32 1.02 -13.47
CA LEU A 386 22.91 0.73 -12.16
C LEU A 386 23.94 -0.40 -12.18
N LEU A 387 24.21 -1.02 -13.35
CA LEU A 387 25.21 -2.07 -13.45
C LEU A 387 26.60 -1.58 -12.99
N PRO A 388 27.36 -2.39 -12.23
CA PRO A 388 27.13 -3.80 -11.91
C PRO A 388 26.30 -4.06 -10.64
N LEU A 389 25.73 -3.03 -10.00
CA LEU A 389 24.80 -3.19 -8.88
C LEU A 389 23.51 -3.79 -9.45
N GLN A 390 23.43 -5.12 -9.53
CA GLN A 390 22.27 -5.84 -10.07
C GLN A 390 21.01 -5.44 -9.29
N SER A 391 20.24 -4.50 -9.85
CA SER A 391 18.93 -4.08 -9.35
C SER A 391 17.87 -4.50 -10.35
N ARG A 392 16.66 -4.79 -9.87
CA ARG A 392 15.49 -5.14 -10.68
C ARG A 392 14.42 -4.07 -10.53
N ILE A 393 13.69 -3.77 -11.61
CA ILE A 393 12.65 -2.74 -11.62
C ILE A 393 11.59 -3.05 -10.55
N MET A 394 11.04 -4.27 -10.53
CA MET A 394 10.02 -4.72 -9.56
C MET A 394 8.79 -3.78 -9.51
N LEU A 395 8.27 -3.42 -10.69
CA LEU A 395 7.11 -2.55 -10.85
C LEU A 395 5.88 -3.37 -11.18
N GLY A 396 4.85 -3.27 -10.35
CA GLY A 396 3.50 -3.71 -10.71
C GLY A 396 2.85 -2.61 -11.53
N PHE A 397 2.49 -2.90 -12.78
CA PHE A 397 1.99 -1.89 -13.73
C PHE A 397 0.56 -2.14 -14.21
N LEU A 398 0.01 -3.32 -13.91
CA LEU A 398 -1.37 -3.67 -14.26
C LEU A 398 -1.93 -4.61 -13.20
N SER A 399 -3.18 -4.39 -12.77
CA SER A 399 -3.88 -5.26 -11.83
C SER A 399 -5.28 -5.63 -12.33
N VAL A 400 -5.72 -6.85 -12.01
CA VAL A 400 -7.11 -7.29 -12.14
C VAL A 400 -7.58 -7.78 -10.78
N ASN A 401 -8.74 -7.31 -10.33
CA ASN A 401 -9.21 -7.50 -8.96
C ASN A 401 -10.63 -8.08 -8.88
N SER A 402 -11.00 -8.53 -7.68
CA SER A 402 -12.28 -9.18 -7.41
C SER A 402 -13.46 -8.20 -7.22
N GLN A 403 -13.25 -6.89 -7.34
CA GLN A 403 -14.26 -5.88 -7.00
C GLN A 403 -15.17 -5.55 -8.18
N MET A 404 -14.64 -5.60 -9.41
CA MET A 404 -15.44 -5.35 -10.60
C MET A 404 -16.57 -6.37 -10.75
N SER A 405 -17.68 -5.93 -11.35
CA SER A 405 -18.83 -6.79 -11.62
C SER A 405 -18.54 -7.70 -12.82
N GLU A 406 -19.25 -8.82 -12.90
CA GLU A 406 -19.16 -9.74 -14.03
C GLU A 406 -19.54 -9.05 -15.35
N GLU A 407 -20.57 -8.18 -15.34
CA GLU A 407 -21.05 -7.48 -16.53
C GLU A 407 -20.00 -6.54 -17.13
N SER A 408 -19.12 -5.98 -16.28
CA SER A 408 -18.03 -5.12 -16.75
C SER A 408 -16.99 -5.87 -17.55
N LYS A 409 -16.79 -7.17 -17.27
CA LYS A 409 -15.69 -8.00 -17.78
C LYS A 409 -14.28 -7.43 -17.55
N LEU A 410 -14.13 -6.55 -16.55
CA LEU A 410 -12.87 -5.90 -16.18
C LEU A 410 -12.23 -6.48 -14.91
N GLY A 411 -12.91 -7.40 -14.21
CA GLY A 411 -12.37 -8.06 -13.02
C GLY A 411 -12.45 -9.58 -13.07
N LEU A 412 -12.20 -10.21 -11.92
CA LEU A 412 -12.06 -11.67 -11.84
C LEU A 412 -13.39 -12.43 -12.06
N LYS A 413 -14.52 -11.85 -11.63
CA LYS A 413 -15.83 -12.51 -11.59
C LYS A 413 -16.34 -12.89 -13.00
N GLY A 414 -16.89 -14.10 -13.12
CA GLY A 414 -17.53 -14.63 -14.33
C GLY A 414 -16.58 -15.16 -15.40
N SER A 415 -15.29 -14.84 -15.33
CA SER A 415 -14.30 -15.18 -16.37
C SER A 415 -14.05 -16.70 -16.54
N ALA A 416 -14.23 -17.51 -15.50
CA ALA A 416 -14.08 -18.96 -15.57
C ALA A 416 -15.30 -19.71 -16.14
N LYS A 417 -16.47 -19.06 -16.26
CA LYS A 417 -17.72 -19.73 -16.65
C LYS A 417 -17.66 -20.43 -18.00
N GLN A 418 -16.95 -19.83 -18.97
CA GLN A 418 -16.80 -20.43 -20.30
C GLN A 418 -16.02 -21.75 -20.28
N PHE A 419 -15.11 -21.92 -19.31
CA PHE A 419 -14.30 -23.14 -19.16
C PHE A 419 -14.98 -24.20 -18.28
N LEU A 420 -15.90 -23.78 -17.40
CA LEU A 420 -16.62 -24.64 -16.45
C LEU A 420 -18.14 -24.42 -16.51
N PRO A 421 -18.82 -24.56 -17.67
CA PRO A 421 -20.22 -24.18 -17.82
C PRO A 421 -21.18 -24.96 -16.92
N ASP A 422 -20.83 -26.20 -16.56
CA ASP A 422 -21.66 -27.10 -15.74
C ASP A 422 -21.10 -27.30 -14.31
N ASP A 423 -20.00 -26.64 -13.92
CA ASP A 423 -19.43 -26.79 -12.58
C ASP A 423 -20.12 -25.84 -11.59
N PRO A 424 -20.67 -26.33 -10.46
CA PRO A 424 -21.33 -25.48 -9.48
C PRO A 424 -20.37 -24.48 -8.80
N ASN A 425 -19.05 -24.68 -8.90
CA ASN A 425 -18.06 -23.78 -8.32
C ASN A 425 -17.47 -22.81 -9.35
N ALA A 426 -17.94 -22.76 -10.60
CA ALA A 426 -17.37 -21.90 -11.64
C ALA A 426 -17.32 -20.42 -11.22
N ASP A 427 -18.33 -19.95 -10.49
CA ASP A 427 -18.40 -18.58 -9.95
C ASP A 427 -17.32 -18.26 -8.92
N LEU A 428 -16.69 -19.27 -8.32
CA LEU A 428 -15.61 -19.11 -7.35
C LEU A 428 -14.24 -19.01 -8.02
N PHE A 429 -14.14 -19.16 -9.34
CA PHE A 429 -12.89 -19.17 -10.08
C PHE A 429 -12.82 -18.04 -11.11
N TYR A 430 -11.60 -17.74 -11.54
CA TYR A 430 -11.34 -16.83 -12.65
C TYR A 430 -10.35 -17.40 -13.66
N VAL A 431 -10.39 -16.90 -14.89
CA VAL A 431 -9.41 -17.15 -15.96
C VAL A 431 -9.16 -15.87 -16.73
N TRP A 432 -7.90 -15.44 -16.86
CA TRP A 432 -7.51 -14.22 -17.57
C TRP A 432 -6.32 -14.47 -18.47
N LYS A 433 -6.37 -13.92 -19.68
CA LYS A 433 -5.27 -13.93 -20.65
C LYS A 433 -4.40 -12.69 -20.50
N ILE A 434 -3.09 -12.83 -20.61
CA ILE A 434 -2.12 -11.73 -20.70
C ILE A 434 -1.33 -11.90 -22.00
N ALA A 435 -1.36 -10.87 -22.84
CA ALA A 435 -0.70 -10.89 -24.14
C ALA A 435 -0.12 -9.51 -24.51
N ARG A 436 0.67 -9.44 -25.59
CA ARG A 436 1.06 -8.15 -26.18
C ARG A 436 0.01 -7.60 -27.15
N THR A 437 -0.86 -8.47 -27.69
CA THR A 437 -1.93 -8.08 -28.61
C THR A 437 -3.21 -8.85 -28.33
N ASN A 438 -4.36 -8.27 -28.69
CA ASN A 438 -5.68 -8.90 -28.58
C ASN A 438 -6.47 -8.58 -29.86
N PRO A 439 -6.06 -9.14 -31.01
CA PRO A 439 -6.63 -8.79 -32.31
C PRO A 439 -8.11 -9.19 -32.42
N ASP A 440 -8.51 -10.25 -31.73
CA ASP A 440 -9.88 -10.78 -31.74
C ASP A 440 -10.78 -10.13 -30.67
N ASN A 441 -10.25 -9.17 -29.91
CA ASN A 441 -10.94 -8.47 -28.83
C ASN A 441 -11.60 -9.45 -27.85
N GLU A 442 -10.84 -10.47 -27.44
CA GLU A 442 -11.23 -11.45 -26.43
C GLU A 442 -11.57 -10.73 -25.12
N ASP A 443 -12.69 -11.12 -24.51
CA ASP A 443 -13.00 -10.75 -23.13
C ASP A 443 -11.96 -11.34 -22.16
N TYR A 444 -11.76 -10.70 -21.01
CA TYR A 444 -10.83 -11.18 -19.97
C TYR A 444 -9.38 -11.33 -20.47
N CYS A 445 -8.94 -10.38 -21.30
CA CYS A 445 -7.58 -10.29 -21.80
C CYS A 445 -6.97 -8.93 -21.43
N VAL A 446 -5.79 -8.95 -20.78
CA VAL A 446 -5.00 -7.75 -20.50
C VAL A 446 -3.83 -7.64 -21.48
N ILE A 447 -3.59 -6.42 -21.94
CA ILE A 447 -2.50 -6.10 -22.85
C ILE A 447 -1.36 -5.47 -22.07
N VAL A 448 -0.14 -5.96 -22.30
CA VAL A 448 1.08 -5.29 -21.84
C VAL A 448 1.15 -3.91 -22.51
N PRO A 449 1.06 -2.80 -21.75
CA PRO A 449 1.02 -1.46 -22.33
C PRO A 449 2.42 -1.03 -22.78
N GLU A 450 2.50 0.09 -23.48
CA GLU A 450 3.78 0.78 -23.68
C GLU A 450 4.29 1.40 -22.36
N PRO A 451 5.61 1.44 -22.13
CA PRO A 451 6.16 2.05 -20.92
C PRO A 451 5.89 3.57 -20.86
N ASN A 452 5.48 4.05 -19.67
CA ASN A 452 5.28 5.49 -19.42
C ASN A 452 6.59 6.25 -19.22
N TYR A 453 7.70 5.55 -18.99
CA TYR A 453 9.03 6.12 -18.77
C TYR A 453 10.08 5.33 -19.56
N GLU A 454 11.07 6.02 -20.10
CA GLU A 454 12.19 5.41 -20.83
C GLU A 454 12.95 4.36 -19.99
N ARG A 455 13.02 4.57 -18.68
CA ARG A 455 13.71 3.65 -17.77
C ARG A 455 12.92 2.36 -17.47
N ILE A 456 11.64 2.30 -17.85
CA ILE A 456 10.78 1.13 -17.61
C ILE A 456 10.76 0.27 -18.86
N THR A 457 10.96 -1.03 -18.68
CA THR A 457 10.89 -2.03 -19.75
C THR A 457 10.05 -3.23 -19.30
N TYR A 458 9.57 -4.01 -20.27
CA TYR A 458 8.65 -5.14 -20.06
C TYR A 458 9.15 -6.41 -20.77
N ASN A 459 10.40 -6.83 -20.51
CA ASN A 459 10.98 -8.03 -21.10
C ASN A 459 10.77 -9.25 -20.18
N GLU A 460 11.28 -9.18 -18.95
CA GLU A 460 11.14 -10.20 -17.92
C GLU A 460 9.92 -9.88 -17.04
N LEU A 461 8.85 -10.65 -17.21
CA LEU A 461 7.57 -10.47 -16.53
C LEU A 461 7.35 -11.55 -15.46
N PHE A 462 6.51 -11.26 -14.47
CA PHE A 462 5.96 -12.27 -13.57
C PHE A 462 4.59 -11.82 -13.04
N VAL A 463 3.77 -12.77 -12.61
CA VAL A 463 2.47 -12.46 -11.99
C VAL A 463 2.61 -12.61 -10.48
N ALA A 464 2.05 -11.67 -9.72
CA ALA A 464 1.91 -11.82 -8.28
C ALA A 464 0.43 -11.78 -7.88
N PHE A 465 0.11 -12.50 -6.81
CA PHE A 465 -1.24 -12.65 -6.28
C PHE A 465 -1.28 -12.07 -4.88
N ARG A 466 -2.35 -11.33 -4.59
CA ARG A 466 -2.56 -10.70 -3.29
C ARG A 466 -3.99 -10.94 -2.83
N ALA A 467 -4.16 -11.36 -1.59
CA ALA A 467 -5.45 -11.45 -0.93
C ALA A 467 -5.40 -10.73 0.42
N TYR A 468 -6.23 -9.70 0.57
CA TYR A 468 -6.18 -8.76 1.69
C TYR A 468 -7.28 -9.02 2.70
N ILE A 469 -6.94 -9.02 3.98
CA ILE A 469 -7.80 -9.15 5.17
C ILE A 469 -8.80 -10.31 5.08
N ASN A 470 -8.63 -11.34 5.91
CA ASN A 470 -9.72 -12.26 6.18
C ASN A 470 -10.82 -11.51 6.95
N PRO A 471 -12.08 -11.50 6.45
CA PRO A 471 -13.17 -10.71 7.03
C PRO A 471 -13.48 -11.07 8.49
N LYS A 472 -13.07 -12.25 8.96
CA LYS A 472 -13.28 -12.71 10.34
C LYS A 472 -12.15 -12.34 11.30
N LEU A 473 -10.99 -11.92 10.79
CA LEU A 473 -9.74 -11.79 11.58
C LEU A 473 -9.19 -10.37 11.65
N ALA A 474 -9.64 -9.47 10.77
CA ALA A 474 -9.08 -8.11 10.62
C ALA A 474 -7.55 -8.10 10.36
N VAL A 475 -7.05 -9.20 9.80
CA VAL A 475 -5.69 -9.49 9.33
C VAL A 475 -5.83 -10.53 8.21
N SER A 476 -4.83 -10.77 7.37
CA SER A 476 -4.99 -11.79 6.30
C SER A 476 -5.12 -13.21 6.84
N ALA A 477 -5.64 -14.10 6.00
CA ALA A 477 -5.58 -15.54 6.22
C ALA A 477 -4.12 -16.04 6.34
N ALA A 478 -3.95 -17.23 6.89
CA ALA A 478 -2.68 -17.95 6.86
C ALA A 478 -2.38 -18.48 5.45
N TYR A 479 -1.09 -18.58 5.09
CA TYR A 479 -0.67 -19.10 3.78
C TYR A 479 -1.14 -20.54 3.55
N GLU A 480 -1.21 -21.34 4.62
CA GLU A 480 -1.62 -22.74 4.61
C GLU A 480 -3.13 -22.92 4.38
N GLU A 481 -3.92 -21.85 4.42
CA GLU A 481 -5.37 -21.87 4.21
C GLU A 481 -5.78 -21.39 2.81
N ILE A 482 -4.80 -21.03 1.97
CA ILE A 482 -5.03 -20.45 0.64
C ILE A 482 -4.64 -21.44 -0.45
N LEU A 483 -5.56 -21.65 -1.39
CA LEU A 483 -5.29 -22.40 -2.62
C LEU A 483 -4.61 -21.48 -3.63
N MET A 484 -3.32 -21.65 -3.85
CA MET A 484 -2.53 -20.78 -4.74
C MET A 484 -3.03 -20.78 -6.18
N ASP A 485 -3.16 -19.58 -6.75
CA ASP A 485 -3.37 -19.32 -8.17
C ASP A 485 -2.24 -19.90 -9.04
N LYS A 486 -2.54 -20.09 -10.32
CA LYS A 486 -1.69 -20.77 -11.31
C LYS A 486 -1.58 -19.95 -12.58
N VAL A 487 -0.49 -20.18 -13.30
CA VAL A 487 -0.23 -19.55 -14.61
C VAL A 487 0.32 -20.57 -15.59
N ILE A 488 -0.24 -20.58 -16.80
CA ILE A 488 0.22 -21.39 -17.92
C ILE A 488 0.71 -20.44 -19.01
N TYR A 489 1.94 -20.62 -19.45
CA TYR A 489 2.50 -19.94 -20.62
C TYR A 489 2.26 -20.78 -21.86
N PHE A 490 1.79 -20.14 -22.94
CA PHE A 490 1.53 -20.73 -24.24
C PHE A 490 2.40 -20.08 -25.33
N SER A 491 2.94 -20.90 -26.21
CA SER A 491 3.73 -20.46 -27.37
C SER A 491 3.41 -21.26 -28.63
N GLN A 492 3.67 -20.63 -29.79
CA GLN A 492 3.58 -21.27 -31.11
C GLN A 492 4.82 -22.12 -31.43
N GLU A 493 5.98 -21.83 -30.82
CA GLU A 493 7.25 -22.50 -31.11
C GLU A 493 7.39 -23.87 -30.43
N LYS A 494 8.09 -24.80 -31.12
CA LYS A 494 8.52 -26.12 -30.63
C LYS A 494 9.97 -26.09 -30.18
#